data_AF-A0A3L7K5M6-F1
#
_entry.id   AF-A0A3L7K5M6-F1
#
_cell.length_a   1.000
_cell.length_b   1.000
_cell.length_c   1.000
_cell.angle_alpha   90.00
_cell.angle_beta   90.00
_cell.angle_gamma   90.00
#
_symmetry.space_group_name_H-M   'P 1'
#
loop_
_entity.id
_entity.type
_entity.pdbx_description
1 polymer ?
#
loop_
_entity_poly.entity_id
_entity_poly.type
_entity_poly.pdbx_seq_one_letter_code
_entity_poly.pdbx_strand_id
1 'polypeptide(L)'
;MKKIYEKMMDYKRFAFILLALSAFLYAGVVIPAAGKTMVKEYLLMGSTAAVIIFAGVFFFQSTKLKKILAESEEGQQFLFKK
;
A
#
# COMPACT_ATOMS: atom_id res chain seq x y z
N MET A 1 17.86 14.89 7.13
CA MET A 1 17.21 13.59 6.80
C MET A 1 15.77 13.37 7.32
N LYS A 2 15.30 14.11 8.33
CA LYS A 2 13.96 13.92 8.95
C LYS A 2 12.75 13.88 7.99
N LYS A 3 12.66 14.82 7.03
CA LYS A 3 11.55 14.87 6.05
C LYS A 3 11.46 13.62 5.15
N ILE A 4 12.60 12.99 4.85
CA ILE A 4 12.66 11.77 4.02
C ILE A 4 12.15 10.58 4.82
N TYR A 5 12.47 10.52 6.12
CA TYR A 5 11.93 9.51 7.04
C TYR A 5 10.41 9.64 7.21
N GLU A 6 9.90 10.84 7.43
CA GLU A 6 8.45 11.10 7.52
C GLU A 6 7.75 10.66 6.23
N LYS A 7 8.27 11.06 5.07
CA LYS A 7 7.73 10.66 3.76
C LYS A 7 7.77 9.14 3.53
N MET A 8 8.81 8.45 4.03
CA MET A 8 8.91 6.99 3.97
C MET A 8 7.84 6.31 4.82
N MET A 9 7.58 6.82 6.02
CA MET A 9 6.51 6.33 6.90
C MET A 9 5.14 6.57 6.29
N ASP A 10 4.91 7.73 5.67
CA ASP A 10 3.64 8.02 5.00
C ASP A 10 3.39 7.03 3.86
N TYR A 11 4.37 6.80 2.99
CA TYR A 11 4.25 5.80 1.93
C TYR A 11 3.98 4.39 2.47
N LYS A 12 4.59 4.01 3.59
CA LYS A 12 4.31 2.73 4.24
C LYS A 12 2.88 2.66 4.78
N ARG A 13 2.38 3.74 5.39
CA ARG A 13 1.00 3.85 5.89
C ARG A 13 -0.02 3.76 4.76
N PHE A 14 0.19 4.52 3.67
CA PHE A 14 -0.66 4.46 2.48
C PHE A 14 -0.68 3.06 1.87
N ALA A 15 0.48 2.41 1.76
CA ALA A 15 0.56 1.04 1.25
C ALA A 15 -0.25 0.06 2.12
N PHE A 16 -0.17 0.18 3.45
CA PHE A 16 -0.95 -0.65 4.37
C PHE A 16 -2.47 -0.38 4.28
N ILE A 17 -2.88 0.88 4.19
CA ILE A 17 -4.29 1.26 4.02
C ILE A 17 -4.85 0.71 2.70
N LEU A 18 -4.10 0.82 1.61
CA LEU A 18 -4.50 0.28 0.31
C LEU A 18 -4.56 -1.25 0.33
N LEU A 19 -3.64 -1.91 1.04
CA LEU A 19 -3.67 -3.35 1.22
C LEU A 19 -4.94 -3.78 1.98
N ALA A 20 -5.25 -3.11 3.09
CA ALA A 20 -6.49 -3.36 3.83
C ALA A 20 -7.74 -3.11 2.98
N LEU A 21 -7.77 -2.00 2.23
CA LEU A 21 -8.85 -1.68 1.29
C LEU A 21 -9.02 -2.78 0.24
N SER A 22 -7.92 -3.31 -0.31
CA SER A 22 -7.99 -4.42 -1.28
C SER A 22 -8.58 -5.69 -0.68
N ALA A 23 -8.28 -6.01 0.58
CA ALA A 23 -8.87 -7.14 1.28
C ALA A 23 -10.39 -6.96 1.44
N PHE A 24 -10.84 -5.75 1.78
CA PHE A 24 -12.27 -5.43 1.86
C PHE A 24 -12.96 -5.52 0.50
N LEU A 25 -12.35 -5.00 -0.58
CA LEU A 25 -12.90 -5.09 -1.93
C LEU A 25 -12.99 -6.56 -2.39
N TYR A 26 -11.96 -7.35 -2.11
CA TYR A 26 -11.96 -8.78 -2.42
C TYR A 26 -13.04 -9.54 -1.64
N ALA A 27 -13.28 -9.21 -0.37
CA ALA A 27 -14.41 -9.77 0.38
C ALA A 27 -15.74 -9.49 -0.33
N GLY A 28 -15.92 -8.29 -0.89
CA GLY A 28 -17.08 -7.94 -1.73
C GLY A 28 -17.17 -8.74 -3.04
N VAL A 29 -16.06 -9.26 -3.56
CA VAL A 29 -16.05 -10.18 -4.71
C VAL A 29 -16.54 -11.56 -4.27
N VAL A 30 -16.05 -12.06 -3.14
CA VAL A 30 -16.32 -13.43 -2.67
C VAL A 30 -17.74 -13.59 -2.14
N ILE A 31 -18.31 -12.55 -1.50
CA ILE A 31 -19.66 -12.63 -0.94
C ILE A 31 -20.69 -12.65 -2.09
N PRO A 32 -21.51 -13.72 -2.21
CA PRO A 32 -22.57 -13.77 -3.19
C PRO A 32 -23.68 -12.79 -2.78
N ALA A 33 -24.08 -11.92 -3.71
CA ALA A 33 -25.14 -10.95 -3.48
C ALA A 33 -26.25 -11.13 -4.54
N ALA A 34 -27.51 -11.15 -4.09
CA ALA A 34 -28.66 -11.19 -4.99
C ALA A 34 -28.64 -9.92 -5.89
N GLY A 35 -28.64 -10.11 -7.21
CA GLY A 35 -28.52 -9.00 -8.19
C GLY A 35 -27.10 -8.60 -8.57
N LYS A 36 -26.08 -9.38 -8.18
CA LYS A 36 -24.71 -9.21 -8.67
C LYS A 36 -24.63 -9.65 -10.13
N THR A 37 -24.48 -8.68 -11.04
CA THR A 37 -24.26 -8.96 -12.47
C THR A 37 -22.80 -9.27 -12.73
N MET A 38 -22.51 -10.05 -13.77
CA MET A 38 -21.14 -10.36 -14.21
C MET A 38 -20.28 -9.09 -14.36
N VAL A 39 -20.88 -8.01 -14.87
CA VAL A 39 -20.20 -6.71 -15.04
C VAL A 39 -19.77 -6.11 -13.70
N LYS A 40 -20.65 -6.13 -12.68
CA LYS A 40 -20.31 -5.63 -11.34
C LYS A 40 -19.21 -6.46 -10.70
N GLU A 41 -19.21 -7.77 -10.93
CA GLU A 41 -18.17 -8.67 -10.43
C GLU A 41 -16.81 -8.40 -11.06
N TYR A 42 -16.74 -8.32 -12.39
CA TYR A 42 -15.49 -8.01 -13.09
C TYR A 42 -14.96 -6.61 -12.75
N LEU A 43 -15.85 -5.62 -12.56
CA LEU A 43 -15.46 -4.28 -12.09
C LEU A 43 -14.85 -4.35 -10.68
N LEU A 44 -15.47 -5.11 -9.77
CA LEU A 44 -14.98 -5.23 -8.39
C LEU A 44 -13.63 -5.97 -8.35
N MET A 45 -13.48 -7.04 -9.12
CA MET A 45 -12.19 -7.75 -9.30
C MET A 45 -11.12 -6.84 -9.90
N GLY A 46 -11.44 -6.11 -10.98
CA GLY A 46 -10.52 -5.18 -11.62
C GLY A 46 -10.07 -4.06 -10.68
N SER A 47 -11.01 -3.49 -9.91
CA SER A 47 -10.70 -2.46 -8.91
C SER A 47 -9.82 -3.00 -7.79
N THR A 48 -10.06 -4.24 -7.32
CA THR A 48 -9.24 -4.91 -6.32
C THR A 48 -7.80 -5.09 -6.83
N ALA A 49 -7.63 -5.60 -8.05
CA ALA A 49 -6.33 -5.78 -8.67
C ALA A 49 -5.58 -4.44 -8.83
N ALA A 50 -6.28 -3.38 -9.26
CA ALA A 50 -5.69 -2.05 -9.37
C ALA A 50 -5.21 -1.53 -8.01
N VAL A 51 -6.02 -1.64 -6.95
CA VAL A 51 -5.64 -1.21 -5.59
C VAL A 51 -4.42 -1.97 -5.06
N ILE A 52 -4.32 -3.28 -5.34
CA ILE A 52 -3.14 -4.09 -4.98
C ILE A 52 -1.89 -3.59 -5.71
N ILE A 53 -1.99 -3.33 -7.01
CA ILE A 53 -0.87 -2.79 -7.81
C ILE A 53 -0.42 -1.45 -7.22
N PHE A 54 -1.36 -0.54 -6.91
CA PHE A 54 -1.04 0.73 -6.27
C PHE A 54 -0.36 0.55 -4.91
N ALA A 55 -0.85 -0.36 -4.06
CA ALA A 55 -0.21 -0.69 -2.79
C ALA A 55 1.24 -1.15 -2.98
N GLY A 56 1.49 -2.00 -3.98
CA GLY A 56 2.83 -2.46 -4.36
C GLY A 56 3.77 -1.32 -4.78
N VAL A 57 3.27 -0.37 -5.57
CA VAL A 57 4.04 0.84 -5.96
C VAL A 57 4.41 1.66 -4.72
N PHE A 58 3.48 1.87 -3.78
CA PHE A 58 3.77 2.60 -2.55
C PHE A 58 4.77 1.87 -1.63
N PHE A 59 4.69 0.54 -1.53
CA PHE A 59 5.70 -0.25 -0.82
C PHE A 59 7.08 -0.15 -1.46
N PHE A 60 7.15 -0.18 -2.80
CA PHE A 60 8.40 -0.03 -3.53
C PHE A 60 9.02 1.35 -3.30
N GLN A 61 8.21 2.42 -3.36
CA GLN A 61 8.66 3.77 -3.05
C GLN A 61 9.15 3.89 -1.60
N SER A 62 8.40 3.39 -0.62
CA SER A 62 8.84 3.37 0.79
C SER A 62 10.17 2.63 0.97
N THR A 63 10.35 1.50 0.29
CA THR A 63 11.60 0.72 0.32
C THR A 63 12.78 1.50 -0.28
N LYS A 64 12.57 2.21 -1.40
CA LYS A 64 13.59 3.10 -1.97
C LYS A 64 13.99 4.21 -1.00
N LEU A 65 13.04 4.89 -0.39
CA LEU A 65 13.35 5.94 0.61
C LEU A 65 14.08 5.35 1.83
N LYS A 66 13.72 4.14 2.26
CA LYS A 66 14.42 3.44 3.34
C LYS A 66 15.88 3.15 2.99
N LYS A 67 16.19 2.76 1.75
CA LYS A 67 17.57 2.57 1.28
C LYS A 67 18.37 3.88 1.33
N ILE A 68 17.79 4.97 0.84
CA ILE A 68 18.43 6.30 0.87
C ILE A 68 18.71 6.76 2.32
N LEU A 69 17.80 6.47 3.26
CA LEU A 69 18.04 6.76 4.68
C LEU A 69 19.12 5.87 5.29
N ALA A 70 19.29 4.64 4.81
CA ALA A 70 20.31 3.72 5.31
C ALA A 70 21.73 4.10 4.86
N GLU A 71 21.88 4.90 3.81
CA GLU A 71 23.17 5.35 3.28
C GLU A 71 23.77 6.54 4.06
N SER A 72 23.00 7.23 4.91
CA SER A 72 23.52 8.33 5.73
C SER A 72 23.47 8.04 7.23
N GLU A 73 24.47 8.49 7.97
CA GLU A 73 24.54 8.32 9.44
C GLU A 73 23.31 8.93 10.15
N GLU A 74 22.89 10.13 9.76
CA GLU A 74 21.66 10.74 10.29
C GLU A 74 20.42 9.88 10.01
N GLY A 75 20.32 9.33 8.79
CA GLY A 75 19.17 8.51 8.39
C GLY A 75 19.15 7.17 9.12
N GLN A 76 20.31 6.57 9.37
CA GLN A 76 20.45 5.39 10.22
C GLN A 76 19.99 5.67 11.64
N GLN A 77 20.36 6.80 12.24
CA GLN A 77 19.87 7.18 13.57
C GLN A 77 18.33 7.21 13.63
N PHE A 78 17.65 7.73 12.61
CA PHE A 78 16.18 7.69 12.53
C PHE A 78 15.60 6.28 12.34
N LEU A 79 16.33 5.37 11.69
CA LEU A 79 15.91 3.97 11.51
C LEU A 79 16.10 3.12 12.78
N PHE A 80 17.16 3.38 13.57
CA PHE A 80 17.48 2.64 14.79
C PHE A 80 16.74 3.15 16.04
N LYS A 81 16.19 4.37 16.01
CA LYS A 81 15.38 4.95 17.11
C LYS A 81 13.96 4.36 17.19
N LYS A 82 13.82 3.09 16.83
CA LYS A 82 12.55 2.37 16.69
C LYS A 82 11.80 2.26 18.01
#